data_AF-R7QWN0-F1
#
_entry.id   AF-R7QWN0-F1
#
_cell.length_a   1.000
_cell.length_b   1.000
_cell.length_c   1.000
_cell.angle_alpha   90.00
_cell.angle_beta   90.00
_cell.angle_gamma   90.00
#
_symmetry.space_group_name_H-M   'P 1'
#
loop_
_entity.id
_entity.type
_entity.pdbx_description
1 polymer ?
#
loop_
_entity_poly.entity_id
_entity_poly.type
_entity_poly.pdbx_seq_one_letter_code
_entity_poly.pdbx_strand_id
1 'polypeptide(L)'
;MPIARLLGISTDELLSYQQELTAEEIGEILKKATVMLEEMPYQDAFAWAKERLEEYSNCESLILQMAVLLDAERTIQEIPDPETYDVYINACYGRALQSKDEKIRNGAADSLFHFYMKKGSTKKPGNI
;
A
#
# COMPACT_ATOMS: atom_id res chain seq x y z
N MET A 1 -12.56 -22.60 -23.43
CA MET A 1 -13.48 -21.62 -24.05
C MET A 1 -13.94 -20.67 -22.95
N PRO A 2 -13.80 -19.34 -23.07
CA PRO A 2 -13.92 -18.45 -21.93
C PRO A 2 -15.37 -17.99 -21.68
N ILE A 3 -15.67 -17.81 -20.39
CA ILE A 3 -16.96 -17.40 -19.80
C ILE A 3 -17.44 -16.02 -20.30
N ALA A 4 -16.52 -15.20 -20.84
CA ALA A 4 -16.79 -13.85 -21.33
C ALA A 4 -17.93 -13.74 -22.36
N ARG A 5 -18.17 -14.77 -23.19
CA ARG A 5 -19.21 -14.70 -24.22
C ARG A 5 -20.64 -14.90 -23.67
N LEU A 6 -20.79 -15.38 -22.43
CA LEU A 6 -22.10 -15.67 -21.85
C LEU A 6 -22.79 -14.41 -21.29
N LEU A 7 -22.04 -13.34 -21.01
CA LEU A 7 -22.55 -12.13 -20.34
C LEU A 7 -22.61 -10.88 -21.23
N GLY A 8 -22.17 -10.97 -22.49
CA GLY A 8 -22.28 -9.83 -23.42
C GLY A 8 -21.43 -8.61 -23.07
N ILE A 9 -20.47 -8.75 -22.16
CA ILE A 9 -19.55 -7.69 -21.73
C ILE A 9 -18.20 -7.82 -22.44
N SER A 10 -17.65 -6.70 -22.85
CA SER A 10 -16.29 -6.62 -23.43
C SER A 10 -15.22 -6.84 -22.34
N THR A 11 -14.01 -7.22 -22.74
CA THR A 11 -12.88 -7.29 -21.80
C THR A 11 -12.58 -5.94 -21.13
N ASP A 12 -12.82 -4.84 -21.85
CA ASP A 12 -12.67 -3.47 -21.32
C ASP A 12 -13.71 -3.16 -20.23
N GLU A 13 -14.95 -3.67 -20.37
CA GLU A 13 -15.98 -3.55 -19.33
C GLU A 13 -15.67 -4.42 -18.10
N LEU A 14 -15.00 -5.57 -18.28
CA LEU A 14 -14.55 -6.44 -17.18
C LEU A 14 -13.38 -5.82 -16.40
N LEU A 15 -12.46 -5.14 -17.09
CA LEU A 15 -11.39 -4.34 -16.50
C LEU A 15 -11.90 -3.04 -15.85
N SER A 16 -12.97 -2.45 -16.39
CA SER A 16 -13.66 -1.31 -15.77
C SER A 16 -14.61 -1.73 -14.63
N TYR A 17 -14.86 -3.03 -14.45
CA TYR A 17 -15.78 -3.55 -13.43
C TYR A 17 -15.14 -3.81 -12.07
N GLN A 18 -13.82 -3.63 -11.92
CA GLN A 18 -13.28 -3.34 -10.59
C GLN A 18 -13.62 -1.88 -10.30
N GLN A 19 -14.88 -1.67 -9.90
CA GLN A 19 -15.36 -0.43 -9.32
C GLN A 19 -14.30 0.05 -8.32
N GLU A 20 -13.83 1.29 -8.46
CA GLU A 20 -12.95 1.88 -7.45
C GLU A 20 -13.62 1.71 -6.09
N LEU A 21 -12.89 1.09 -5.15
CA LEU A 21 -13.40 0.84 -3.81
C LEU A 21 -13.96 2.14 -3.22
N THR A 22 -15.12 2.03 -2.61
CA THR A 22 -15.68 3.12 -1.84
C THR A 22 -14.80 3.42 -0.62
N ALA A 23 -14.92 4.62 -0.07
CA ALA A 23 -14.19 4.99 1.14
C ALA A 23 -14.50 4.05 2.32
N GLU A 24 -15.74 3.52 2.39
CA GLU A 24 -16.16 2.54 3.41
C GLU A 24 -15.43 1.20 3.23
N GLU A 25 -15.39 0.67 2.01
CA GLU A 25 -14.67 -0.58 1.72
C GLU A 25 -13.17 -0.46 1.96
N ILE A 26 -12.56 0.68 1.58
CA ILE A 26 -11.16 0.98 1.91
C ILE A 26 -10.96 0.98 3.43
N GLY A 27 -11.87 1.63 4.16
CA GLY A 27 -11.83 1.68 5.62
C GLY A 27 -11.87 0.30 6.27
N GLU A 28 -12.75 -0.59 5.80
CA GLU A 28 -12.84 -1.96 6.32
C GLU A 28 -11.60 -2.80 6.00
N ILE A 29 -11.01 -2.64 4.81
CA ILE A 29 -9.74 -3.30 4.45
C ILE A 29 -8.61 -2.83 5.37
N LEU A 30 -8.48 -1.52 5.59
CA LEU A 30 -7.44 -0.95 6.45
C LEU A 30 -7.62 -1.36 7.91
N LYS A 31 -8.86 -1.35 8.42
CA LYS A 31 -9.18 -1.82 9.77
C LYS A 31 -8.78 -3.27 9.97
N LYS A 32 -9.06 -4.14 8.98
CA LYS A 32 -8.62 -5.53 9.02
C LYS A 32 -7.09 -5.64 9.01
N ALA A 33 -6.41 -4.83 8.19
CA ALA A 33 -4.95 -4.79 8.18
C ALA A 33 -4.38 -4.40 9.55
N THR A 34 -4.95 -3.38 10.21
CA THR A 34 -4.57 -2.97 11.56
C THR A 34 -4.69 -4.12 12.56
N VAL A 35 -5.84 -4.81 12.59
CA VAL A 35 -6.03 -5.97 13.49
C VAL A 35 -5.00 -7.06 13.20
N MET A 36 -4.71 -7.36 11.93
CA MET A 36 -3.70 -8.36 11.57
C MET A 36 -2.28 -7.94 11.99
N LEU A 37 -1.95 -6.65 11.90
CA LEU A 37 -0.66 -6.09 12.32
C LEU A 37 -0.50 -6.09 13.85
N GLU A 38 -1.60 -6.07 14.60
CA GLU A 38 -1.62 -6.15 16.07
C GLU A 38 -1.55 -7.61 16.56
N GLU A 39 -2.21 -8.54 15.88
CA GLU A 39 -2.43 -9.91 16.38
C GLU A 39 -1.48 -10.95 15.77
N MET A 40 -0.82 -10.66 14.65
CA MET A 40 0.00 -11.62 13.91
C MET A 40 1.41 -11.09 13.63
N PRO A 41 2.37 -11.97 13.23
CA PRO A 41 3.66 -11.51 12.75
C PRO A 41 3.52 -10.51 11.61
N TYR A 42 4.27 -9.40 11.67
CA TYR A 42 4.24 -8.35 10.66
C TYR A 42 4.39 -8.89 9.23
N GLN A 43 5.27 -9.87 9.03
CA GLN A 43 5.50 -10.50 7.73
C GLN A 43 4.21 -11.11 7.14
N ASP A 44 3.39 -11.77 7.95
CA ASP A 44 2.17 -12.44 7.51
C ASP A 44 1.08 -11.42 7.18
N ALA A 45 0.93 -10.39 8.03
CA ALA A 45 0.03 -9.27 7.78
C ALA A 45 0.44 -8.48 6.52
N PHE A 46 1.75 -8.28 6.32
CA PHE A 46 2.31 -7.64 5.13
C PHE A 46 2.05 -8.45 3.86
N ALA A 47 2.22 -9.78 3.90
CA ALA A 47 1.92 -10.66 2.78
C ALA A 47 0.43 -10.58 2.39
N TRP A 48 -0.47 -10.60 3.38
CA TRP A 48 -1.89 -10.41 3.13
C TRP A 48 -2.20 -9.03 2.52
N ALA A 49 -1.58 -7.97 3.03
CA ALA A 49 -1.76 -6.63 2.50
C ALA A 49 -1.29 -6.53 1.05
N LYS A 50 -0.18 -7.19 0.69
CA LYS A 50 0.30 -7.29 -0.70
C LYS A 50 -0.74 -7.91 -1.62
N GLU A 51 -1.33 -9.03 -1.25
CA GLU A 51 -2.37 -9.69 -2.06
C GLU A 51 -3.56 -8.75 -2.31
N ARG A 52 -3.98 -7.98 -1.29
CA ARG A 52 -5.07 -7.00 -1.45
C ARG A 52 -4.67 -5.87 -2.41
N LEU A 53 -3.42 -5.40 -2.36
CA LEU A 53 -2.93 -4.37 -3.28
C LEU A 53 -2.75 -4.87 -4.71
N GLU A 54 -2.52 -6.17 -4.90
CA GLU A 54 -2.51 -6.79 -6.23
C GLU A 54 -3.93 -6.95 -6.76
N GLU A 55 -4.87 -7.39 -5.92
CA GLU A 55 -6.29 -7.53 -6.24
C GLU A 55 -6.93 -6.18 -6.64
N TYR A 56 -6.60 -5.10 -5.91
CA TYR A 56 -7.11 -3.75 -6.14
C TYR A 56 -6.02 -2.82 -6.71
N SER A 57 -5.28 -3.30 -7.70
CA SER A 57 -4.13 -2.57 -8.27
C SER A 57 -4.48 -1.24 -8.95
N ASN A 58 -5.76 -1.00 -9.26
CA ASN A 58 -6.28 0.26 -9.80
C ASN A 58 -6.71 1.26 -8.70
N CYS A 59 -6.81 0.85 -7.43
CA CYS A 59 -7.27 1.72 -6.35
C CYS A 59 -6.09 2.46 -5.71
N GLU A 60 -5.71 3.60 -6.30
CA GLU A 60 -4.57 4.40 -5.85
C GLU A 60 -4.71 4.88 -4.39
N SER A 61 -5.93 5.16 -3.95
CA SER A 61 -6.23 5.54 -2.56
C SER A 61 -5.91 4.43 -1.57
N LEU A 62 -6.30 3.17 -1.88
CA LEU A 62 -5.96 2.02 -1.05
C LEU A 62 -4.45 1.78 -1.05
N ILE A 63 -3.80 1.86 -2.21
CA ILE A 63 -2.34 1.70 -2.35
C ILE A 63 -1.61 2.68 -1.44
N LEU A 64 -1.98 3.95 -1.46
CA LEU A 64 -1.34 4.97 -0.63
C LEU A 64 -1.59 4.70 0.86
N GLN A 65 -2.84 4.52 1.28
CA GLN A 65 -3.19 4.39 2.69
C GLN A 65 -2.64 3.11 3.32
N MET A 66 -2.67 1.98 2.61
CA MET A 66 -2.09 0.73 3.07
C MET A 66 -0.56 0.85 3.20
N ALA A 67 0.11 1.49 2.23
CA ALA A 67 1.56 1.69 2.31
C ALA A 67 1.95 2.57 3.52
N VAL A 68 1.18 3.63 3.81
CA VAL A 68 1.37 4.46 5.01
C VAL A 68 1.20 3.65 6.29
N LEU A 69 0.13 2.85 6.38
CA LEU A 69 -0.11 1.98 7.53
C LEU A 69 1.04 1.00 7.75
N LEU A 70 1.47 0.31 6.70
CA LEU A 70 2.57 -0.66 6.77
C LEU A 70 3.90 0.00 7.17
N ASP A 71 4.22 1.20 6.66
CA ASP A 71 5.44 1.91 7.05
C ASP A 71 5.40 2.40 8.50
N ALA A 72 4.23 2.87 8.95
CA ALA A 72 4.03 3.31 10.33
C ALA A 72 4.18 2.14 11.31
N GLU A 73 3.43 1.06 11.12
CA GLU A 73 3.47 -0.11 12.00
C GLU A 73 4.85 -0.75 12.05
N ARG A 74 5.53 -0.84 10.92
CA ARG A 74 6.92 -1.32 10.88
C ARG A 74 7.86 -0.48 11.74
N THR A 75 7.67 0.84 11.74
CA THR A 75 8.46 1.79 12.53
C THR A 75 8.13 1.64 14.02
N ILE A 76 6.84 1.54 14.37
CA ILE A 76 6.36 1.42 15.75
C ILE A 76 6.81 0.10 16.39
N GLN A 77 6.72 -1.00 15.64
CA GLN A 77 7.06 -2.34 16.11
C GLN A 77 8.56 -2.66 15.98
N GLU A 78 9.37 -1.71 15.50
CA GLU A 78 10.82 -1.86 15.29
C GLU A 78 11.20 -3.12 14.49
N ILE A 79 10.45 -3.39 13.42
CA ILE A 79 10.59 -4.63 12.65
C ILE A 79 12.01 -4.73 12.06
N PRO A 80 12.71 -5.88 12.26
CA PRO A 80 14.05 -6.10 11.74
C PRO A 80 14.08 -6.20 10.20
N ASP A 81 15.27 -6.08 9.62
CA ASP A 81 15.51 -6.13 8.17
C ASP A 81 14.60 -5.19 7.36
N PRO A 82 14.56 -3.88 7.72
CA PRO A 82 13.63 -2.90 7.17
C PRO A 82 13.66 -2.81 5.65
N GLU A 83 14.84 -3.04 5.05
CA GLU A 83 15.07 -2.95 3.60
C GLU A 83 14.21 -3.92 2.80
N THR A 84 13.85 -5.07 3.39
CA THR A 84 12.97 -6.09 2.77
C THR A 84 11.59 -5.52 2.46
N TYR A 85 11.06 -4.66 3.34
CA TYR A 85 9.73 -4.07 3.22
C TYR A 85 9.77 -2.71 2.51
N ASP A 86 10.84 -1.95 2.75
CA ASP A 86 11.07 -0.62 2.18
C ASP A 86 10.93 -0.58 0.67
N VAL A 87 11.47 -1.57 -0.04
CA VAL A 87 11.45 -1.60 -1.52
C VAL A 87 10.01 -1.60 -2.03
N TYR A 88 9.15 -2.42 -1.43
CA TYR A 88 7.77 -2.53 -1.87
C TYR A 88 6.95 -1.31 -1.46
N ILE A 89 7.10 -0.82 -0.22
CA ILE A 89 6.38 0.38 0.27
C ILE A 89 6.76 1.60 -0.59
N ASN A 90 8.04 1.79 -0.91
CA ASN A 90 8.46 2.87 -1.81
C ASN A 90 7.92 2.71 -3.22
N ALA A 91 7.80 1.48 -3.74
CA ALA A 91 7.17 1.25 -5.03
C ALA A 91 5.68 1.64 -5.02
N CYS A 92 4.96 1.38 -3.93
CA CYS A 92 3.59 1.84 -3.74
C CYS A 92 3.49 3.37 -3.75
N TYR A 93 4.35 4.06 -2.99
CA TYR A 93 4.37 5.52 -3.02
C TYR A 93 4.76 6.07 -4.41
N GLY A 94 5.73 5.45 -5.09
CA GLY A 94 6.12 5.84 -6.44
C GLY A 94 4.99 5.72 -7.45
N ARG A 95 4.14 4.68 -7.33
CA ARG A 95 2.91 4.54 -8.13
C ARG A 95 1.89 5.63 -7.78
N ALA A 96 1.59 5.82 -6.50
CA ALA A 96 0.62 6.84 -6.04
C ALA A 96 1.05 8.27 -6.41
N LEU A 97 2.36 8.54 -6.50
CA LEU A 97 2.90 9.82 -6.95
C LEU A 97 2.56 10.14 -8.42
N GLN A 98 2.22 9.13 -9.24
CA GLN A 98 1.78 9.31 -10.62
C GLN A 98 0.27 9.48 -10.77
N SER A 99 -0.48 9.46 -9.66
CA SER A 99 -1.95 9.59 -9.66
C SER A 99 -2.41 10.86 -10.37
N LYS A 100 -3.61 10.87 -10.95
CA LYS A 100 -4.25 12.09 -11.45
C LYS A 100 -4.93 12.89 -10.33
N ASP A 101 -5.22 12.26 -9.19
CA ASP A 101 -5.74 12.92 -8.00
C ASP A 101 -4.60 13.65 -7.26
N GLU A 102 -4.76 14.95 -7.09
CA GLU A 102 -3.78 15.80 -6.42
C GLU A 102 -3.56 15.43 -4.96
N LYS A 103 -4.62 15.03 -4.24
CA LYS A 103 -4.51 14.64 -2.83
C LYS A 103 -3.69 13.36 -2.68
N ILE A 104 -3.89 12.40 -3.57
CA ILE A 104 -3.12 11.15 -3.58
C ILE A 104 -1.66 11.45 -3.92
N ARG A 105 -1.39 12.24 -4.96
CA ARG A 105 -0.03 12.62 -5.32
C ARG A 105 0.71 13.34 -4.19
N ASN A 106 0.07 14.34 -3.57
CA ASN A 106 0.67 15.11 -2.48
C ASN A 106 0.94 14.21 -1.26
N GLY A 107 -0.02 13.35 -0.90
CA GLY A 107 0.18 12.38 0.17
C GLY A 107 1.34 11.44 -0.09
N ALA A 108 1.49 10.94 -1.33
CA ALA A 108 2.62 10.09 -1.71
C ALA A 108 3.97 10.84 -1.64
N ALA A 109 4.01 12.11 -2.06
CA ALA A 109 5.20 12.95 -1.97
C ALA A 109 5.62 13.18 -0.51
N ASP A 110 4.66 13.50 0.36
CA ASP A 110 4.89 13.68 1.79
C ASP A 110 5.39 12.38 2.45
N SER A 111 4.78 11.24 2.11
CA SER A 111 5.22 9.92 2.60
C SER A 111 6.65 9.58 2.16
N LEU A 112 7.01 9.82 0.90
CA LEU A 112 8.38 9.62 0.41
C LEU A 112 9.36 10.55 1.11
N PHE A 113 9.00 11.82 1.29
CA PHE A 113 9.82 12.78 2.02
C PHE A 113 10.09 12.30 3.44
N HIS A 114 9.05 11.93 4.19
CA HIS A 114 9.19 11.41 5.55
C HIS A 114 10.02 10.11 5.59
N PHE A 115 9.80 9.19 4.65
CA PHE A 115 10.55 7.95 4.54
C PHE A 115 12.06 8.21 4.42
N TYR A 116 12.48 9.06 3.49
CA TYR A 116 13.89 9.36 3.28
C TYR A 116 14.49 10.23 4.39
N MET A 117 13.71 11.11 5.02
CA MET A 117 14.15 11.87 6.19
C MET A 117 14.46 10.95 7.37
N LYS A 118 13.61 9.95 7.64
CA LYS A 118 13.86 8.93 8.67
C LYS A 118 15.17 8.16 8.40
N LYS A 119 15.38 7.71 7.15
CA LYS A 119 16.59 6.95 6.75
C LYS A 119 17.88 7.80 6.74
N GLY A 120 17.78 9.10 6.45
CA GLY A 120 18.92 10.02 6.55
C GLY A 120 19.34 10.30 8.00
N SER A 121 18.38 10.32 8.92
CA SER A 121 18.58 10.61 10.34
C SER A 121 19.24 9.47 11.11
N THR A 122 19.15 8.23 10.62
CA THR A 122 19.79 7.05 11.21
C THR A 122 21.28 6.92 10.85
N LYS A 123 21.80 7.74 9.92
CA LYS A 123 23.25 7.95 9.75
C LYS A 123 23.79 8.96 10.78
N LYS A 124 23.73 8.62 12.07
CA LYS A 124 24.65 9.22 13.04
C LYS A 124 25.89 8.32 13.10
N PRO A 125 27.11 8.83 12.77
CA PRO A 125 28.32 8.04 12.95
C PRO A 125 28.45 7.72 14.45
N GLY A 126 28.77 6.46 14.75
CA GLY A 126 29.07 6.03 16.10
C GLY A 126 30.10 6.95 16.74
N ASN A 127 29.80 7.40 17.95
CA ASN A 127 30.80 8.01 18.80
C ASN A 127 31.90 6.97 19.04
N ILE A 128 33.10 7.34 18.60
CA ILE A 128 34.39 6.72 18.92
C ILE A 128 34.70 6.94 20.40
#